data_AF-M5DVU9-F1
#
_entry.id   AF-M5DVU9-F1
#
_cell.length_a   1.000
_cell.length_b   1.000
_cell.length_c   1.000
_cell.angle_alpha   90.00
_cell.angle_beta   90.00
_cell.angle_gamma   90.00
#
_symmetry.space_group_name_H-M   'P 1'
#
loop_
_entity.id
_entity.type
_entity.pdbx_description
1 polymer ?
#
loop_
_entity_poly.entity_id
_entity_poly.type
_entity_poly.pdbx_seq_one_letter_code
_entity_poly.pdbx_strand_id
1 'polypeptide(L)' 'MIFNSAIFFWFFACFFVLFNFVFVDRRKIIWLLVISSLIFYGTWNYNFIALLVFSALADYLIAQKVEANNHDPVMKKR' A
#
# COMPACT_ATOMS: atom_id res chain seq x y z
N MET A 1 7.19 -6.83 15.26
CA MET A 1 8.21 -6.76 16.33
C MET A 1 7.52 -6.38 17.62
N ILE A 2 8.14 -6.67 18.77
CA ILE A 2 7.82 -6.00 20.03
C ILE A 2 7.90 -4.47 19.79
N PHE A 3 6.79 -3.78 20.07
CA PHE A 3 6.56 -2.34 19.85
C PHE A 3 7.52 -1.40 20.61
N ASN A 4 8.50 -1.94 21.34
CA ASN A 4 9.37 -1.22 22.28
C ASN A 4 10.65 -0.65 21.63
N SER A 5 10.82 -0.77 20.31
CA SER A 5 11.99 -0.20 19.64
C SER A 5 11.79 1.29 19.41
N ALA A 6 12.76 2.14 19.81
CA ALA A 6 12.74 3.59 19.60
C ALA A 6 12.51 4.00 18.13
N ILE A 7 12.85 3.10 17.20
CA ILE A 7 12.59 3.25 15.76
C ILE A 7 11.09 3.39 15.45
N PHE A 8 10.21 2.71 16.20
CA PHE A 8 8.76 2.84 16.05
C PHE A 8 8.30 4.26 16.38
N PHE A 9 8.78 4.81 17.50
CA PHE A 9 8.40 6.16 17.94
C PHE A 9 8.86 7.21 16.94
N TRP A 10 10.08 7.10 16.40
CA TRP A 10 10.57 8.03 15.40
C TRP A 10 9.75 7.97 14.11
N PHE A 11 9.46 6.75 13.63
CA PHE A 11 8.61 6.54 12.47
C PHE A 11 7.20 7.11 12.68
N PHE A 12 6.58 6.81 13.82
CA PHE A 12 5.24 7.28 14.17
C PHE A 12 5.18 8.81 14.28
N ALA A 13 6.17 9.43 14.92
CA ALA A 13 6.24 10.89 15.03
C ALA A 13 6.35 11.56 13.65
N CYS A 14 7.28 11.09 12.80
CA CYS A 14 7.39 11.58 11.42
C CYS A 14 6.08 11.37 10.64
N PHE A 15 5.51 10.18 10.68
CA PHE A 15 4.26 9.85 10.00
C PHE A 15 3.11 10.76 10.46
N PHE A 16 2.97 10.97 11.77
CA PHE A 16 1.89 11.77 12.33
C PHE A 16 1.98 13.25 11.90
N VAL A 17 3.19 13.81 11.87
CA VAL A 17 3.44 15.17 11.38
C VAL A 17 3.13 15.26 9.89
N LEU A 18 3.62 14.31 9.07
CA LEU A 18 3.35 14.28 7.64
C LEU A 18 1.85 14.15 7.36
N PHE A 19 1.16 13.24 8.03
CA PHE A 19 -0.27 12.97 7.85
C PHE A 19 -1.15 14.18 8.22
N ASN A 20 -0.87 14.86 9.33
CA ASN A 20 -1.71 15.97 9.80
C ASN A 20 -1.37 17.33 9.15
N PHE A 21 -0.09 17.62 8.91
CA PHE A 21 0.35 18.98 8.55
C PHE A 21 0.74 19.16 7.08
N VAL A 22 1.15 18.10 6.37
CA VAL A 22 1.78 18.25 5.05
C VAL A 22 0.79 17.99 3.90
N PHE A 23 -0.20 17.11 4.09
CA PHE A 23 -1.08 16.66 3.02
C PHE A 23 -2.54 17.06 3.25
N VAL A 24 -2.99 18.09 2.53
CA VAL A 24 -4.40 18.52 2.53
C VAL A 24 -5.23 17.73 1.49
N ASP A 25 -4.59 17.24 0.44
CA ASP A 25 -5.26 16.51 -0.64
C ASP A 25 -5.45 15.02 -0.31
N ARG A 26 -6.69 14.54 -0.44
CA ARG A 26 -7.05 13.12 -0.22
C ARG A 26 -6.16 12.15 -1.00
N ARG A 27 -5.80 12.48 -2.24
CA ARG A 27 -4.93 11.64 -3.08
C ARG A 27 -3.54 11.50 -2.47
N LYS A 28 -2.95 12.58 -1.95
CA LYS A 28 -1.62 12.56 -1.34
C LYS A 28 -1.62 11.79 -0.02
N ILE A 29 -2.69 11.91 0.77
CA ILE A 29 -2.88 11.13 2.00
C ILE A 29 -2.90 9.62 1.71
N ILE A 30 -3.62 9.19 0.67
CA ILE A 30 -3.68 7.77 0.28
C ILE A 30 -2.28 7.25 -0.09
N TRP A 31 -1.55 8.00 -0.93
CA TRP A 31 -0.18 7.64 -1.30
C TRP A 31 0.76 7.60 -0.09
N LEU A 32 0.64 8.55 0.83
CA LEU A 32 1.39 8.54 2.07
C LEU A 32 1.07 7.31 2.93
N LEU A 33 -0.20 6.92 3.06
CA LEU A 33 -0.58 5.71 3.79
C LEU A 33 0.05 4.46 3.18
N VAL A 34 0.03 4.33 1.86
CA VAL A 34 0.61 3.17 1.16
C VAL A 34 2.14 3.14 1.31
N ILE A 35 2.81 4.28 1.13
CA ILE A 35 4.27 4.34 1.27
C ILE A 35 4.67 4.10 2.72
N SER A 36 3.96 4.71 3.66
CA SER A 36 4.18 4.53 5.10
C SER A 36 4.00 3.07 5.51
N SER A 37 2.93 2.40 5.04
CA SER A 37 2.73 0.98 5.34
C SER A 37 3.87 0.11 4.79
N LEU A 38 4.36 0.41 3.58
CA LEU A 38 5.51 -0.29 2.99
C LEU A 38 6.79 -0.08 3.81
N ILE A 39 7.09 1.16 4.18
CA ILE A 39 8.29 1.50 4.97
C ILE A 39 8.20 0.83 6.35
N PHE A 40 7.04 0.91 6.99
CA PHE A 40 6.80 0.29 8.28
C PHE A 40 7.08 -1.22 8.25
N TYR A 41 6.51 -1.93 7.27
CA TYR A 41 6.77 -3.35 7.07
C TYR A 41 8.22 -3.64 6.69
N GLY A 42 8.84 -2.74 5.91
CA GLY A 42 10.20 -2.89 5.46
C GLY A 42 11.27 -2.78 6.53
N THR A 43 11.05 -1.90 7.49
CA THR A 43 11.90 -1.84 8.68
C THR A 43 11.85 -3.13 9.50
N TRP A 44 10.83 -3.97 9.32
CA TRP A 44 10.70 -5.21 10.06
C TRP A 44 11.33 -6.42 9.35
N ASN A 45 11.01 -6.64 8.08
CA ASN A 45 11.66 -7.67 7.27
C ASN A 45 11.51 -7.35 5.77
N TYR A 46 12.59 -6.88 5.18
CA TYR A 46 12.64 -6.43 3.79
C TYR A 46 12.34 -7.54 2.76
N ASN A 47 12.59 -8.81 3.09
CA ASN A 47 12.33 -9.93 2.17
C ASN A 47 10.85 -10.04 1.82
N PHE A 48 9.97 -9.71 2.76
CA PHE A 48 8.53 -9.78 2.53
C PHE A 48 8.00 -8.59 1.74
N ILE A 49 8.67 -7.43 1.72
CA ILE A 49 8.22 -6.30 0.87
C ILE A 49 8.26 -6.69 -0.59
N ALA A 50 9.38 -7.27 -1.04
CA ALA A 50 9.55 -7.66 -2.43
C ALA A 50 8.45 -8.65 -2.85
N LEU A 51 8.15 -9.63 -1.99
CA LEU A 51 7.05 -10.56 -2.22
C LEU A 51 5.69 -9.87 -2.27
N LEU A 52 5.41 -8.95 -1.35
CA LEU A 52 4.10 -8.29 -1.20
C LEU A 52 3.84 -7.33 -2.37
N VAL A 53 4.83 -6.54 -2.76
CA VAL A 53 4.77 -5.65 -3.93
C VAL A 53 4.66 -6.47 -5.22
N PHE A 54 5.44 -7.54 -5.35
CA PHE A 54 5.37 -8.41 -6.51
C PHE A 54 4.00 -9.08 -6.63
N SER A 55 3.43 -9.58 -5.53
CA SER A 55 2.09 -10.16 -5.50
C SER A 55 1.04 -9.12 -5.89
N ALA A 56 1.06 -7.94 -5.28
CA ALA A 56 0.09 -6.89 -5.59
C ALA A 56 0.17 -6.43 -7.06
N LEU A 57 1.38 -6.33 -7.61
CA LEU A 57 1.59 -6.03 -9.04
C LEU A 57 1.09 -7.17 -9.92
N ALA A 58 1.40 -8.42 -9.58
CA ALA A 58 0.92 -9.57 -10.33
C ALA A 58 -0.61 -9.62 -10.33
N ASP A 59 -1.25 -9.45 -9.18
CA ASP A 59 -2.70 -9.39 -9.04
C ASP A 59 -3.31 -8.26 -9.89
N TYR A 60 -2.70 -7.07 -9.87
CA TYR A 60 -3.13 -5.94 -10.69
C TYR A 60 -3.02 -6.22 -12.20
N LEU A 61 -1.90 -6.79 -12.64
CA LEU A 61 -1.68 -7.15 -14.05
C LEU A 61 -2.62 -8.25 -14.52
N ILE A 62 -2.90 -9.24 -13.66
CA ILE A 62 -3.87 -10.30 -13.94
C ILE A 62 -5.27 -9.70 -14.04
N ALA A 63 -5.69 -8.88 -13.07
CA ALA A 63 -6.99 -8.21 -13.09
C ALA A 63 -7.17 -7.36 -14.35
N GLN A 64 -6.16 -6.59 -14.75
CA GLN A 64 -6.18 -5.79 -15.97
C GLN A 64 -6.32 -6.66 -17.24
N LYS A 65 -5.62 -7.79 -17.30
CA LYS A 65 -5.75 -8.74 -18.43
C LYS A 65 -7.12 -9.41 -18.45
N VAL A 66 -7.68 -9.75 -17.29
CA VAL A 66 -9.01 -10.32 -17.16
C VAL A 66 -10.08 -9.31 -17.59
N GLU A 67 -9.95 -8.04 -17.19
CA GLU A 67 -10.86 -6.97 -17.62
C GLU A 67 -10.76 -6.70 -19.13
N ALA A 68 -9.54 -6.68 -19.68
CA ALA A 68 -9.32 -6.50 -21.11
C ALA A 68 -9.87 -7.64 -21.97
N ASN A 69 -9.87 -8.88 -21.47
CA ASN A 69 -10.45 -10.04 -22.18
C ASN A 69 -11.95 -10.24 -21.90
N ASN A 70 -12.50 -9.64 -20.84
CA ASN A 70 -13.95 -9.63 -20.54
C ASN A 70 -14.71 -8.53 -21.29
N HIS A 71 -14.21 -8.08 -22.43
CA HIS A 71 -14.98 -7.28 -23.40
C HIS A 71 -16.06 -8.09 -24.14
N ASP A 72 -16.33 -9.32 -23.72
CA ASP A 72 -17.61 -9.97 -23.98
C ASP A 72 -18.64 -9.49 -22.95
N PRO A 73 -19.85 -9.08 -23.37
CA PRO A 73 -20.88 -8.60 -22.47
C PRO A 73 -21.36 -9.79 -21.63
N VAL A 74 -20.71 -10.04 -20.49
CA VAL A 74 -21.19 -11.00 -19.51
C VAL A 74 -22.53 -10.47 -19.03
N MET A 75 -23.58 -11.06 -19.61
CA MET A 75 -24.97 -10.83 -19.28
C MET A 75 -25.09 -10.79 -17.76
N LYS A 76 -25.35 -9.59 -17.25
CA LYS A 76 -25.76 -9.34 -15.87
C LYS A 76 -27.11 -10.05 -15.69
N LYS A 77 -27.06 -11.34 -15.36
CA LYS A 77 -28.25 -12.13 -15.04
C LYS A 77 -28.72 -11.62 -13.68
N ARG A 78 -29.88 -10.94 -13.72
CA ARG A 78 -30.65 -10.47 -12.57
C ARG A 78 -30.86 -11.58 -11.56
#